data_AF-A0A832ARH2-F1
#
_entry.id   AF-A0A832ARH2-F1
#
_cell.length_a   1.000
_cell.length_b   1.000
_cell.length_c   1.000
_cell.angle_alpha   90.00
_cell.angle_beta   90.00
_cell.angle_gamma   90.00
#
_symmetry.space_group_name_H-M   'P 1'
#
loop_
_entity.id
_entity.type
_entity.pdbx_description
1 polymer ?
#
loop_
_entity_poly.entity_id
_entity_poly.type
_entity_poly.pdbx_seq_one_letter_code
_entity_poly.pdbx_strand_id
1 'polypeptide(L)' 'MSKTDRDRIIAIEHSYNVQIADLVALSTSIKIEKKIAKFTGRPITLNELVDALQKLLTSETTHVVLTYGA' A
#
# COMPACT_ATOMS: atom_id res chain seq x y z
N MET A 1 -4.18 -17.82 -9.20
CA MET A 1 -4.91 -16.79 -8.43
C MET A 1 -6.09 -16.31 -9.22
N SER A 2 -7.28 -16.33 -8.61
CA SER A 2 -8.48 -15.71 -9.17
C SER A 2 -8.33 -14.19 -9.20
N LYS A 3 -9.16 -13.49 -9.99
CA LYS A 3 -9.19 -12.01 -10.00
C LYS A 3 -9.43 -11.45 -8.58
N THR A 4 -10.34 -12.08 -7.84
CA THR A 4 -10.70 -11.75 -6.46
C THR A 4 -9.52 -11.88 -5.49
N ASP A 5 -8.57 -12.79 -5.73
CA ASP A 5 -7.38 -12.92 -4.86
C ASP A 5 -6.41 -11.74 -5.02
N ARG A 6 -6.38 -11.10 -6.21
CA ARG A 6 -5.47 -9.98 -6.49
C ARG A 6 -5.93 -8.69 -5.83
N ASP A 7 -7.24 -8.48 -5.73
CA ASP A 7 -7.84 -7.29 -5.10
C ASP A 7 -7.63 -7.24 -3.57
N ARG A 8 -7.06 -8.30 -2.99
CA ARG A 8 -6.75 -8.45 -1.56
C ARG A 8 -5.28 -8.23 -1.23
N ILE A 9 -4.42 -8.00 -2.23
CA ILE A 9 -2.99 -7.76 -2.01
C ILE A 9 -2.78 -6.24 -1.84
N ILE A 10 -2.09 -5.87 -0.77
CA ILE A 10 -1.76 -4.47 -0.45
C ILE A 10 -0.25 -4.38 -0.25
N ALA A 11 0.42 -3.49 -0.98
CA ALA A 11 1.84 -3.21 -0.79
C ALA A 11 2.02 -2.04 0.20
N ILE A 12 2.95 -2.21 1.13
CA ILE A 12 3.24 -1.22 2.18
C ILE A 12 4.76 -1.00 2.20
N GLU A 13 5.20 0.25 2.03
CA GLU A 13 6.63 0.54 1.98
C GLU A 13 6.97 1.95 2.49
N HIS A 14 8.19 2.08 3.01
CA HIS A 14 8.84 3.36 3.29
C HIS A 14 9.38 4.06 2.03
N SER A 15 8.53 4.26 1.02
CA SER A 15 8.86 5.06 -0.16
C SER A 15 7.58 5.63 -0.78
N TYR A 16 7.68 6.76 -1.48
CA TYR A 16 6.51 7.43 -2.06
C TYR A 16 5.79 6.57 -3.12
N ASN A 17 6.55 5.85 -3.95
CA ASN A 17 6.00 5.09 -5.08
C ASN A 17 5.63 3.64 -4.72
N VAL A 18 6.06 3.15 -3.54
CA VAL A 18 5.90 1.74 -3.13
C VAL A 18 6.50 0.82 -4.20
N GLN A 19 7.80 1.00 -4.45
CA GLN A 19 8.54 0.40 -5.57
C GLN A 19 8.57 -1.13 -5.51
N ILE A 20 8.39 -1.72 -4.32
CA ILE A 20 8.24 -3.17 -4.16
C ILE A 20 7.06 -3.72 -4.97
N ALA A 21 5.98 -2.96 -5.11
CA ALA A 21 4.84 -3.36 -5.93
C ALA A 21 5.22 -3.48 -7.41
N ASP A 22 6.08 -2.57 -7.88
CA ASP A 22 6.53 -2.53 -9.27
C ASP A 22 7.53 -3.66 -9.54
N LEU A 23 8.41 -3.97 -8.58
CA LEU A 23 9.32 -5.12 -8.65
C LEU A 23 8.55 -6.45 -8.67
N VAL A 24 7.54 -6.61 -7.81
CA VAL A 24 6.68 -7.81 -7.83
C VAL A 24 5.98 -7.93 -9.18
N ALA A 25 5.43 -6.84 -9.71
CA ALA A 25 4.78 -6.85 -11.02
C ALA A 25 5.76 -7.22 -12.14
N LEU A 26 6.98 -6.66 -12.13
CA LEU A 26 8.02 -6.97 -13.11
C LEU A 26 8.43 -8.44 -13.07
N SER A 27 8.61 -9.01 -11.88
CA SER A 27 9.09 -10.39 -11.72
C SER A 27 8.00 -11.45 -11.86
N THR A 28 6.74 -11.11 -11.61
CA THR A 28 5.65 -12.10 -11.50
C THR A 28 4.46 -11.85 -12.41
N SER A 29 4.41 -10.72 -13.12
CA SER A 29 3.24 -10.22 -13.86
C SER A 29 1.99 -10.00 -12.98
N ILE A 30 2.12 -10.03 -11.65
CA ILE A 30 1.02 -9.75 -10.71
C ILE A 30 1.05 -8.26 -10.36
N LYS A 31 0.06 -7.51 -10.84
CA LYS A 31 -0.11 -6.09 -10.50
C LYS A 31 -0.69 -5.96 -9.08
N ILE A 32 -0.08 -5.11 -8.26
CA ILE A 32 -0.58 -4.74 -6.93
C ILE A 32 -1.01 -3.27 -6.99
N GLU A 33 -2.32 -3.04 -7.04
CA GLU A 33 -2.90 -1.71 -7.22
C GLU A 33 -3.05 -0.94 -5.90
N LYS A 34 -3.29 -1.66 -4.80
CA LYS A 34 -3.46 -1.07 -3.48
C LYS A 34 -2.12 -0.83 -2.81
N LYS A 35 -1.81 0.41 -2.52
CA LYS A 35 -0.51 0.89 -2.02
C LYS A 35 -0.67 1.74 -0.76
N ILE A 36 0.19 1.53 0.22
CA ILE A 36 0.38 2.40 1.38
C ILE A 36 1.84 2.86 1.41
N ALA A 37 2.06 4.16 1.40
CA ALA A 37 3.39 4.77 1.38
C ALA A 37 3.66 5.54 2.68
N LYS A 38 4.91 5.53 3.15
CA LYS A 38 5.39 6.51 4.15
C LYS A 38 6.78 7.02 3.80
N PHE A 39 6.91 8.32 3.55
CA PHE A 39 8.19 8.95 3.15
C PHE A 39 8.66 10.05 4.10
N THR A 40 8.08 10.13 5.31
CA THR A 40 8.34 11.21 6.27
C THR A 40 9.62 11.01 7.11
N GLY A 41 10.32 9.90 6.94
CA GLY A 41 11.45 9.51 7.79
C GLY A 41 11.07 9.01 9.19
N ARG A 42 9.77 8.95 9.52
CA ARG A 42 9.26 8.34 10.76
C ARG A 42 8.77 6.91 10.53
N PRO A 43 8.88 6.02 11.54
CA PRO A 43 8.26 4.69 11.47
C PRO A 43 6.76 4.75 11.19
N ILE A 44 6.24 3.72 10.53
CA ILE A 44 4.80 3.49 10.44
C ILE A 44 4.28 3.04 11.80
N THR A 45 3.33 3.78 12.35
CA THR A 45 2.61 3.46 13.59
C THR A 45 1.43 2.54 13.31
N LEU A 46 1.01 1.79 14.35
CA LEU A 46 -0.12 0.87 14.23
C LEU A 46 -1.41 1.61 13.84
N ASN A 47 -1.71 2.73 14.51
CA ASN A 47 -2.97 3.44 14.31
C ASN A 47 -3.08 4.01 12.89
N GLU A 48 -2.04 4.68 12.38
CA GLU A 48 -2.09 5.23 11.02
C GLU A 48 -2.20 4.14 9.95
N LEU A 49 -1.61 2.97 10.21
CA LEU A 49 -1.71 1.83 9.31
C LEU A 49 -3.13 1.24 9.30
N VAL A 50 -3.76 1.08 10.47
CA VAL A 50 -5.15 0.60 10.58
C VAL A 50 -6.09 1.54 9.85
N ASP A 51 -5.96 2.86 10.05
CA ASP A 51 -6.78 3.86 9.38
C ASP A 51 -6.59 3.81 7.85
N ALA A 52 -5.35 3.62 7.38
CA ALA A 52 -5.05 3.48 5.96
C ALA A 52 -5.63 2.20 5.34
N LEU A 53 -5.59 1.08 6.07
CA LEU A 53 -6.22 -0.17 5.65
C LEU A 53 -7.73 -0.02 5.55
N GLN A 54 -8.37 0.63 6.53
CA GLN A 54 -9.81 0.91 6.45
C GLN A 54 -10.15 1.74 5.21
N LYS A 55 -9.41 2.82 4.95
CA LYS A 55 -9.58 3.65 3.75
C LYS A 55 -9.47 2.84 2.45
N LEU A 56 -8.45 1.99 2.31
CA LEU A 56 -8.26 1.14 1.11
C LEU A 56 -9.35 0.06 0.93
N LEU A 57 -10.01 -0.37 2.01
CA LEU A 57 -11.01 -1.42 1.97
C LEU A 57 -12.43 -0.89 1.76
N THR A 58 -12.73 0.33 2.18
CA THR A 58 -14.08 0.90 2.15
C THR A 58 -14.28 1.98 1.10
N SER A 59 -13.25 2.39 0.38
CA SER A 59 -13.32 3.43 -0.65
C SER A 59 -12.67 2.99 -1.95
N GLU A 60 -12.86 3.78 -3.02
CA GLU A 60 -12.15 3.60 -4.29
C GLU A 60 -10.67 4.06 -4.23
N THR A 61 -10.18 4.46 -3.05
CA THR A 61 -8.78 4.83 -2.85
C THR A 61 -7.89 3.62 -3.10
N THR A 62 -6.91 3.77 -3.98
CA THR A 62 -5.89 2.75 -4.26
C THR A 62 -4.53 3.10 -3.69
N HIS A 63 -4.30 4.36 -3.29
CA HIS A 63 -3.02 4.81 -2.73
C HIS A 63 -3.23 5.70 -1.51
N VAL A 64 -2.67 5.30 -0.37
CA VAL A 64 -2.69 6.09 0.87
C VAL A 64 -1.28 6.50 1.26
N VAL A 65 -1.09 7.78 1.54
CA VAL A 65 0.16 8.33 2.08
C VAL A 65 0.01 8.57 3.57
N LEU A 66 0.91 7.97 4.34
CA LEU A 66 0.99 8.10 5.79
C LEU A 66 1.84 9.31 6.18
N THR A 67 1.31 10.16 7.06
CA THR A 67 1.92 11.44 7.43
C THR A 67 2.15 11.63 8.93
N TYR A 68 1.82 10.65 9.78
CA TYR A 68 1.94 10.84 11.23
C TYR A 68 3.39 11.08 11.66
N GLY A 69 3.61 12.10 12.49
CA GLY A 69 4.91 12.51 13.02
C GLY A 69 5.82 13.27 12.04
N ALA A 70 5.29 13.66 10.87
CA ALA A 70 5.95 14.56 9.92
C ALA A 70 6.01 15.99 10.44
#